data_AF-A0A3N9RL47-F1
#
_entry.id   AF-A0A3N9RL47-F1
#
_cell.length_a   1.000
_cell.length_b   1.000
_cell.length_c   1.000
_cell.angle_alpha   90.00
_cell.angle_beta   90.00
_cell.angle_gamma   90.00
#
_symmetry.space_group_name_H-M   'P 1'
#
loop_
_entity.id
_entity.type
_entity.pdbx_description
1 polymer ?
#
loop_
_entity_poly.entity_id
_entity_poly.type
_entity_poly.pdbx_seq_one_letter_code
_entity_poly.pdbx_strand_id
1 'polypeptide(L)'
;MTKIAKWQRIPTQEELAAFTGMHCARQYRDALASGWRCPFCRRNAHELVRWTQIRGPSWRARYGDEYSMGFTIVLTEHHCHNGRRFPPTRICGDCNSADGAAKRKLSLPEAWSFTPAEIGSFVTVGPHSGKTVIDYVRAQAIFDAAAQPPFRPR
;
A
#
# COMPACT_ATOMS: atom_id res chain seq x y z
N MET A 1 -20.55 -23.82 -0.07
CA MET A 1 -20.00 -22.50 -0.47
C MET A 1 -19.00 -22.70 -1.60
N THR A 2 -19.17 -22.03 -2.74
CA THR A 2 -18.20 -22.06 -3.85
C THR A 2 -16.86 -21.47 -3.38
N LYS A 3 -15.76 -22.06 -3.86
CA LYS A 3 -14.38 -21.70 -3.49
C LYS A 3 -14.08 -20.20 -3.58
N ILE A 4 -14.79 -19.45 -4.43
CA ILE A 4 -14.61 -18.01 -4.70
C ILE A 4 -15.10 -17.13 -3.53
N ALA A 5 -16.24 -17.45 -2.90
CA ALA A 5 -16.81 -16.64 -1.82
C ALA A 5 -15.91 -16.56 -0.57
N LYS A 6 -15.10 -17.60 -0.35
CA LYS A 6 -14.12 -17.67 0.74
C LYS A 6 -13.02 -16.60 0.65
N TRP A 7 -12.65 -16.19 -0.57
CA TRP A 7 -11.48 -15.32 -0.81
C TRP A 7 -11.86 -13.88 -1.12
N GLN A 8 -13.14 -13.52 -1.10
CA GLN A 8 -13.61 -12.17 -1.38
C GLN A 8 -14.69 -11.79 -0.37
N ARG A 9 -14.33 -10.89 0.55
CA ARG A 9 -15.25 -10.31 1.53
C ARG A 9 -14.94 -8.82 1.67
N ILE A 10 -15.99 -8.01 1.62
CA ILE A 10 -15.94 -6.57 1.88
C ILE A 10 -16.36 -6.39 3.35
N PRO A 11 -15.61 -5.60 4.15
CA PRO A 11 -15.97 -5.39 5.54
C PRO A 11 -17.28 -4.60 5.68
N THR A 12 -18.11 -4.99 6.64
CA THR A 12 -19.27 -4.20 7.05
C THR A 12 -18.84 -3.00 7.91
N GLN A 13 -19.75 -2.06 8.16
CA GLN A 13 -19.45 -0.92 9.05
C GLN A 13 -19.15 -1.36 10.48
N GLU A 14 -19.86 -2.36 10.99
CA GLU A 14 -19.61 -2.95 12.31
C GLU A 14 -18.23 -3.61 12.39
N GLU A 15 -17.83 -4.32 11.34
CA GLU A 15 -16.51 -4.95 11.24
C GLU A 15 -15.39 -3.90 11.17
N LEU A 16 -15.60 -2.81 10.43
CA LEU A 16 -14.66 -1.68 10.40
C LEU A 16 -14.54 -1.00 11.77
N ALA A 17 -15.66 -0.81 12.48
CA ALA A 17 -15.69 -0.24 13.81
C ALA A 17 -14.99 -1.13 14.85
N ALA A 18 -15.11 -2.46 14.72
CA ALA A 18 -14.46 -3.44 15.58
C ALA A 18 -12.98 -3.68 15.22
N PHE A 19 -12.55 -3.31 14.01
CA PHE A 19 -11.20 -3.59 13.54
C PHE A 19 -10.16 -2.70 14.24
N THR A 20 -9.10 -3.31 14.77
CA THR A 20 -8.10 -2.62 15.60
C THR A 20 -6.77 -2.33 14.90
N GLY A 21 -6.64 -2.65 13.61
CA GLY A 21 -5.44 -2.38 12.81
C GLY A 21 -4.31 -3.41 12.92
N MET A 22 -4.48 -4.50 13.68
CA MET A 22 -3.50 -5.59 13.87
C MET A 22 -2.09 -5.08 14.21
N HIS A 23 -1.05 -5.53 13.49
CA HIS A 23 0.33 -5.09 13.65
C HIS A 23 0.55 -3.60 13.34
N CYS A 24 -0.40 -2.95 12.65
CA CYS A 24 -0.42 -1.51 12.39
C CYS A 24 -1.34 -0.75 13.36
N ALA A 25 -1.77 -1.33 14.49
CA ALA A 25 -2.82 -0.77 15.35
C ALA A 25 -2.61 0.70 15.75
N ARG A 26 -1.39 1.09 16.10
CA ARG A 26 -1.06 2.49 16.43
C ARG A 26 -1.27 3.42 15.23
N GLN A 27 -0.71 3.07 14.08
CA GLN A 27 -0.79 3.87 12.86
C GLN A 27 -2.22 3.92 12.30
N TYR A 28 -2.98 2.83 12.44
CA TYR A 28 -4.37 2.75 12.03
C TYR A 28 -5.26 3.68 12.86
N ARG A 29 -5.15 3.63 14.20
CA ARG A 29 -5.90 4.55 15.08
C ARG A 29 -5.58 6.01 14.81
N ASP A 30 -4.30 6.32 14.65
CA ASP A 30 -3.84 7.67 14.30
C ASP A 30 -4.38 8.13 12.94
N ALA A 31 -4.39 7.24 11.94
CA ALA A 31 -4.96 7.54 10.63
C ALA A 31 -6.47 7.79 10.67
N LEU A 32 -7.21 7.05 11.50
CA LEU A 32 -8.64 7.30 11.73
C LEU A 32 -8.89 8.65 12.41
N ALA A 33 -8.17 8.92 13.50
CA ALA A 33 -8.34 10.13 14.29
C ALA A 33 -8.02 11.41 13.50
N SER A 34 -7.01 11.35 12.63
CA SER A 34 -6.58 12.49 11.80
C SER A 34 -7.34 12.62 10.47
N GLY A 35 -8.22 11.67 10.13
CA GLY A 35 -8.81 11.60 8.79
C GLY A 35 -7.76 11.38 7.69
N TRP A 36 -6.61 10.79 8.03
CA TRP A 36 -5.51 10.57 7.11
C TRP A 36 -5.98 9.78 5.88
N ARG A 37 -5.47 10.22 4.73
CA ARG A 37 -5.64 9.54 3.45
C ARG A 37 -4.27 9.23 2.89
N CYS A 38 -4.15 8.06 2.27
CA CYS A 38 -2.94 7.70 1.55
C CYS A 38 -2.61 8.82 0.55
N PRO A 39 -1.40 9.41 0.59
CA PRO A 39 -1.08 10.53 -0.30
C PRO A 39 -1.11 10.14 -1.78
N PHE A 40 -1.11 8.85 -2.11
CA PHE A 40 -0.99 8.35 -3.48
C PHE A 40 -2.35 7.96 -4.05
N CYS A 41 -3.04 7.01 -3.40
CA CYS A 41 -4.33 6.49 -3.86
C CYS A 41 -5.54 7.14 -3.18
N ARG A 42 -5.31 8.10 -2.26
CA ARG A 42 -6.34 8.90 -1.55
C ARG A 42 -7.33 8.11 -0.70
N ARG A 43 -7.19 6.79 -0.62
CA ARG A 43 -7.95 5.91 0.25
C ARG A 43 -7.70 6.25 1.72
N ASN A 44 -8.78 6.33 2.50
CA ASN A 44 -8.75 6.46 3.95
C ASN A 44 -8.45 5.12 4.62
N ALA A 45 -8.23 5.11 5.94
CA ALA A 45 -7.86 3.90 6.67
C ALA A 45 -8.87 2.75 6.55
N HIS A 46 -10.18 3.03 6.52
CA HIS A 46 -11.22 2.01 6.34
C HIS A 46 -11.16 1.37 4.94
N GLU A 47 -10.99 2.18 3.90
CA GLU A 47 -10.90 1.72 2.50
C GLU A 47 -9.68 0.82 2.24
N LEU A 48 -8.68 0.86 3.13
CA LEU A 48 -7.47 0.03 3.07
C LEU A 48 -7.64 -1.33 3.76
N VAL A 49 -8.66 -1.51 4.60
CA VAL A 49 -8.94 -2.79 5.26
C VAL A 49 -9.37 -3.81 4.21
N ARG A 50 -8.69 -4.96 4.14
CA ARG A 50 -8.96 -6.00 3.14
C ARG A 50 -9.00 -7.39 3.74
N TRP A 51 -9.83 -8.25 3.15
CA TRP A 51 -9.87 -9.68 3.46
C TRP A 51 -8.70 -10.41 2.80
N THR A 52 -7.81 -10.99 3.59
CA THR A 52 -6.65 -11.73 3.06
C THR A 52 -6.20 -12.81 4.01
N GLN A 53 -5.27 -13.65 3.56
CA GLN A 53 -4.67 -14.67 4.40
C GLN A 53 -3.71 -14.03 5.41
N ILE A 54 -4.01 -14.20 6.69
CA ILE A 54 -3.15 -13.79 7.79
C ILE A 54 -1.99 -14.76 7.90
N ARG A 55 -0.78 -14.20 7.99
CA ARG A 55 0.46 -14.96 8.17
C ARG A 55 0.91 -14.94 9.63
N GLY A 56 1.61 -15.99 10.04
CA GLY A 56 2.15 -16.15 11.39
C GLY A 56 1.17 -16.82 12.37
N PRO A 57 1.63 -17.72 13.26
CA PRO A 57 0.75 -18.51 14.12
C PRO A 57 -0.07 -17.65 15.09
N SER A 58 0.55 -16.67 15.77
CA SER A 58 -0.12 -15.83 16.77
C SER A 58 -1.19 -14.92 16.18
N TRP A 59 -0.94 -14.33 15.00
CA TRP A 59 -1.94 -13.47 14.34
C TRP A 59 -3.11 -14.28 13.79
N ARG A 60 -2.84 -15.47 13.24
CA ARG A 60 -3.90 -16.39 12.78
C ARG A 60 -4.82 -16.80 13.92
N ALA A 61 -4.25 -17.17 15.07
CA ALA A 61 -5.04 -17.56 16.23
C ALA A 61 -5.96 -16.44 16.76
N ARG A 62 -5.57 -15.17 16.56
CA ARG A 62 -6.30 -14.01 17.10
C ARG A 62 -7.27 -13.36 16.12
N TYR A 63 -6.98 -13.38 14.82
CA TYR A 63 -7.73 -12.63 13.81
C TYR A 63 -8.13 -13.46 12.59
N GLY A 64 -7.63 -14.69 12.47
CA GLY A 64 -7.94 -15.60 11.38
C GLY A 64 -9.19 -16.42 11.67
N ASP A 65 -9.94 -16.72 10.61
CA ASP A 65 -10.93 -17.79 10.60
C ASP A 65 -10.25 -19.18 10.55
N GLU A 66 -11.05 -20.24 10.41
CA GLU A 66 -10.60 -21.63 10.27
C GLU A 66 -9.61 -21.85 9.09
N TYR A 67 -9.57 -20.92 8.14
CA TYR A 67 -8.68 -20.94 6.98
C TYR A 67 -7.55 -19.93 7.05
N SER A 68 -7.33 -19.34 8.22
CA SER A 68 -6.36 -18.27 8.41
C SER A 68 -6.67 -17.00 7.62
N MET A 69 -7.93 -16.77 7.25
CA MET A 69 -8.38 -15.56 6.57
C MET A 69 -8.90 -14.55 7.57
N GLY A 70 -8.63 -13.27 7.34
CA GLY A 70 -9.13 -12.21 8.19
C GLY A 70 -8.98 -10.84 7.56
N PHE A 71 -9.55 -9.83 8.21
CA PHE A 71 -9.32 -8.45 7.83
C PHE A 71 -7.92 -8.02 8.26
N THR A 72 -7.22 -7.36 7.33
CA THR A 72 -5.87 -6.85 7.53
C THR A 72 -5.76 -5.43 7.00
N ILE A 73 -4.77 -4.71 7.51
CA ILE A 73 -4.30 -3.46 6.94
C ILE A 73 -2.77 -3.46 7.04
N VAL A 74 -2.13 -2.80 6.08
CA VAL A 74 -0.69 -2.53 6.12
C VAL A 74 -0.50 -1.04 5.88
N LEU A 75 0.23 -0.41 6.78
CA LEU A 75 0.69 0.97 6.70
C LEU A 75 2.21 0.95 6.85
N THR A 76 2.90 1.69 6.00
CA THR A 76 4.37 1.67 5.89
C THR A 76 4.91 3.09 5.81
N GLU A 77 6.09 3.31 6.34
CA GLU A 77 6.85 4.53 6.11
C GLU A 77 7.72 4.38 4.86
N HIS A 78 7.27 4.97 3.77
CA HIS A 78 7.96 4.99 2.48
C HIS A 78 9.07 6.02 2.50
N HIS A 79 10.26 5.62 2.07
CA HIS A 79 11.42 6.50 1.99
C HIS A 79 12.30 6.09 0.81
N CYS A 80 13.04 7.05 0.28
CA CYS A 80 14.06 6.76 -0.71
C CYS A 80 15.33 6.32 0.04
N HIS A 81 15.84 5.12 -0.24
CA HIS A 81 16.99 4.57 0.48
C HIS A 81 18.29 5.35 0.25
N ASN A 82 18.39 6.14 -0.83
CA ASN A 82 19.48 7.09 -1.03
C ASN A 82 19.31 8.42 -0.25
N GLY A 83 18.19 8.60 0.46
CA GLY A 83 17.88 9.74 1.34
C GLY A 83 17.57 11.07 0.64
N ARG A 84 17.48 11.11 -0.70
CA ARG A 84 17.58 12.38 -1.46
C ARG A 84 16.34 12.82 -2.22
N ARG A 85 15.32 11.97 -2.43
CA ARG A 85 14.17 12.33 -3.29
C ARG A 85 12.95 12.90 -2.55
N PHE A 86 12.63 12.37 -1.37
CA PHE A 86 11.48 12.78 -0.58
C PHE A 86 11.67 12.35 0.88
N PRO A 87 11.08 13.07 1.85
CA PRO A 87 11.15 12.70 3.26
C PRO A 87 10.35 11.41 3.54
N PRO A 88 10.68 10.66 4.61
CA PRO A 88 9.88 9.52 5.05
C PRO A 88 8.40 9.90 5.15
N THR A 89 7.55 9.13 4.46
CA THR A 89 6.12 9.44 4.28
C THR A 89 5.30 8.21 4.59
N ARG A 90 4.26 8.33 5.42
CA ARG A 90 3.32 7.22 5.65
C ARG A 90 2.48 6.95 4.40
N ILE A 91 2.37 5.67 4.01
CA ILE A 91 1.64 5.21 2.82
C ILE A 91 0.94 3.88 3.11
N CYS A 92 -0.01 3.50 2.25
CA CYS A 92 -0.65 2.18 2.36
C CYS A 92 0.19 1.06 1.76
N GLY A 93 -0.02 -0.17 2.24
CA GLY A 93 0.73 -1.35 1.79
C GLY A 93 0.58 -1.70 0.32
N ASP A 94 -0.57 -1.38 -0.31
CA ASP A 94 -0.76 -1.61 -1.75
C ASP A 94 0.14 -0.70 -2.57
N CYS A 95 0.18 0.58 -2.22
CA CYS A 95 1.05 1.56 -2.87
C CYS A 95 2.53 1.23 -2.66
N ASN A 96 2.91 0.81 -1.44
CA ASN A 96 4.27 0.34 -1.16
C ASN A 96 4.63 -0.88 -2.01
N SER A 97 3.71 -1.83 -2.13
CA SER A 97 3.89 -3.02 -2.96
C SER A 97 3.99 -2.66 -4.44
N ALA A 98 3.27 -1.64 -4.89
CA ALA A 98 3.30 -1.15 -6.27
C ALA A 98 4.66 -0.54 -6.63
N ASP A 99 5.26 0.28 -5.76
CA ASP A 99 6.64 0.79 -5.91
C ASP A 99 7.61 -0.37 -6.11
N GLY A 100 7.60 -1.33 -5.18
CA GLY A 100 8.46 -2.51 -5.26
C GLY A 100 8.21 -3.37 -6.52
N ALA A 101 6.96 -3.50 -6.97
CA ALA A 101 6.61 -4.22 -8.19
C ALA A 101 7.11 -3.51 -9.45
N ALA A 102 6.94 -2.19 -9.54
CA ALA A 102 7.45 -1.38 -10.63
C ALA A 102 8.98 -1.45 -10.71
N LYS A 103 9.67 -1.26 -9.57
CA LYS A 103 11.14 -1.37 -9.48
C LYS A 103 11.66 -2.72 -9.99
N ARG A 104 11.06 -3.83 -9.56
CA ARG A 104 11.45 -5.16 -10.01
C ARG A 104 11.16 -5.37 -11.50
N LYS A 105 10.00 -4.94 -11.99
CA LYS A 105 9.57 -5.16 -13.38
C LYS A 105 10.44 -4.39 -14.38
N LEU A 106 10.87 -3.18 -13.99
CA LEU A 106 11.66 -2.26 -14.82
C LEU A 106 13.16 -2.32 -14.51
N SER A 107 13.59 -3.21 -13.61
CA SER A 107 14.99 -3.35 -13.18
C SER A 107 15.62 -2.03 -12.70
N LEU A 108 14.87 -1.24 -11.94
CA LEU A 108 15.33 0.05 -11.40
C LEU A 108 16.33 -0.16 -10.24
N PRO A 109 17.22 0.82 -9.97
CA PRO A 109 18.17 0.74 -8.86
C PRO A 109 17.50 0.50 -7.49
N GLU A 110 18.09 -0.36 -6.67
CA GLU A 110 17.54 -0.73 -5.36
C GLU A 110 17.36 0.48 -4.44
N ALA A 111 18.34 1.40 -4.45
CA ALA A 111 18.35 2.57 -3.58
C ALA A 111 17.37 3.70 -4.02
N TRP A 112 16.71 3.53 -5.17
CA TRP A 112 15.82 4.51 -5.78
C TRP A 112 14.36 4.11 -5.56
N SER A 113 13.48 5.06 -5.26
CA SER A 113 12.02 4.82 -5.19
C SER A 113 11.25 6.00 -5.77
N PHE A 114 10.02 5.71 -6.21
CA PHE A 114 9.10 6.72 -6.69
C PHE A 114 8.61 7.59 -5.53
N THR A 115 8.43 8.89 -5.77
CA THR A 115 7.83 9.79 -4.79
C THR A 115 6.36 9.45 -4.58
N PRO A 116 5.76 9.91 -3.47
CA PRO A 116 4.33 9.80 -3.26
C PRO A 116 3.42 10.19 -4.41
N ALA A 117 3.69 11.35 -5.00
CA ALA A 117 2.88 11.88 -6.10
C ALA A 117 3.10 11.05 -7.39
N GLU A 118 4.32 10.58 -7.62
CA GLU A 118 4.66 9.74 -8.78
C GLU A 118 3.89 8.43 -8.75
N ILE A 119 3.88 7.73 -7.61
CA ILE A 119 3.16 6.45 -7.49
C ILE A 119 1.66 6.64 -7.73
N GLY A 120 1.08 7.73 -7.24
CA GLY A 120 -0.33 8.07 -7.50
C GLY A 120 -0.67 8.28 -8.99
N SER A 121 0.33 8.54 -9.84
CA SER A 121 0.09 8.75 -11.28
C SER A 121 0.02 7.46 -12.09
N PHE A 122 0.64 6.37 -11.62
CA PHE A 122 0.73 5.10 -12.35
C PHE A 122 0.07 3.91 -11.62
N VAL A 123 -0.55 4.14 -10.46
CA VAL A 123 -1.16 3.08 -9.65
C VAL A 123 -2.64 3.35 -9.39
N THR A 124 -3.47 2.35 -9.69
CA THR A 124 -4.91 2.37 -9.37
C THR A 124 -5.24 1.18 -8.47
N VAL A 125 -5.96 1.44 -7.38
CA VAL A 125 -6.42 0.40 -6.44
C VAL A 125 -7.80 0.73 -5.91
N GLY A 126 -8.73 -0.22 -6.00
CA GLY A 126 -10.07 -0.07 -5.43
C GLY A 126 -10.09 -0.29 -3.91
N PRO A 127 -11.07 0.29 -3.19
CA PRO A 127 -11.31 -0.01 -1.78
C PRO A 127 -11.40 -1.51 -1.50
N HIS A 128 -10.86 -1.95 -0.36
CA HIS A 128 -10.92 -3.32 0.17
C HIS A 128 -10.33 -4.44 -0.72
N SER A 129 -9.88 -4.13 -1.92
CA SER A 129 -9.52 -5.15 -2.92
C SER A 129 -8.12 -5.72 -2.71
N GLY A 130 -7.15 -4.86 -2.37
CA GLY A 130 -5.73 -5.17 -2.49
C GLY A 130 -5.24 -5.43 -3.92
N LYS A 131 -6.13 -5.32 -4.93
CA LYS A 131 -5.82 -5.60 -6.33
C LYS A 131 -5.32 -4.33 -6.98
N THR A 132 -4.01 -4.26 -7.16
CA THR A 132 -3.31 -3.10 -7.70
C THR A 132 -3.13 -3.24 -9.20
N VAL A 133 -3.53 -2.22 -9.96
CA VAL A 133 -3.19 -2.06 -11.38
C VAL A 133 -2.03 -1.08 -11.49
N ILE A 134 -1.00 -1.44 -12.25
CA ILE A 134 0.24 -0.67 -12.40
C ILE A 134 0.46 -0.35 -13.88
N ASP A 135 0.58 0.93 -14.21
CA ASP A 135 1.00 1.42 -15.52
C ASP A 135 2.53 1.49 -15.58
N TYR A 136 3.13 0.43 -16.11
CA TYR A 136 4.59 0.33 -16.23
C TYR A 136 5.18 1.31 -17.26
N VAL A 137 4.41 1.70 -18.28
CA VAL A 137 4.87 2.66 -19.29
C VAL A 137 5.04 4.02 -18.63
N ARG A 138 4.06 4.45 -17.84
CA ARG A 138 4.14 5.69 -17.08
C ARG A 138 5.22 5.65 -15.99
N ALA A 139 5.34 4.52 -15.29
CA ALA A 139 6.40 4.35 -14.29
C ALA A 139 7.80 4.48 -14.92
N GLN A 140 8.02 3.90 -16.10
CA GLN A 140 9.29 4.05 -16.84
C GLN A 140 9.54 5.52 -17.23
N ALA A 141 8.54 6.19 -17.80
CA ALA A 141 8.68 7.60 -18.20
C ALA A 141 9.05 8.53 -17.02
N ILE A 142 8.51 8.26 -15.83
CA ILE A 142 8.86 9.00 -14.60
C ILE A 142 10.30 8.73 -14.19
N PHE A 143 10.73 7.46 -14.23
CA PHE A 143 12.11 7.11 -13.93
C PHE A 143 13.09 7.80 -14.89
N ASP A 144 12.82 7.76 -16.20
CA ASP A 144 13.65 8.37 -17.22
C ASP A 144 13.75 9.90 -17.06
N ALA A 145 12.64 10.55 -16.68
CA ALA A 145 12.63 11.98 -16.37
C ALA A 145 13.40 12.31 -15.09
N ALA A 146 13.34 11.45 -14.07
CA ALA A 146 14.04 11.63 -12.79
C ALA A 146 15.54 11.27 -12.87
N ALA A 147 15.94 10.43 -13.83
CA ALA A 147 17.31 9.99 -14.07
C ALA A 147 18.12 11.00 -14.91
N GLN A 148 17.47 11.95 -15.57
CA GLN A 148 18.17 13.06 -16.21
C GLN A 148 18.80 13.94 -15.12
N PRO A 149 20.13 14.22 -15.17
CA PRO A 149 20.71 15.21 -14.27
C PRO A 149 20.00 16.55 -14.47
N PRO A 150 19.80 17.37 -13.41
CA PRO A 150 19.26 18.70 -13.61
C PRO A 150 20.15 19.41 -14.62
N PHE A 151 19.56 19.84 -15.74
CA PHE A 151 20.21 20.65 -16.75
C PHE A 151 20.94 21.80 -16.02
N ARG A 152 22.28 21.76 -16.05
CA ARG A 152 23.12 22.88 -15.62
C ARG A 152 23.45 23.69 -16.87
N PRO A 153 22.75 24.79 -17.18
CA PRO A 153 23.28 25.72 -18.15
C PRO A 153 24.60 26.28 -17.60
N ARG A 154 25.61 26.34 -18.48
CA ARG A 154 26.82 27.12 -18.25
C ARG A 154 26.51 28.60 -18.35
#